data_AF-A0A7S2LSC1-F1
#
_entry.id   AF-A0A7S2LSC1-F1
#
_cell.length_a   1.000
_cell.length_b   1.000
_cell.length_c   1.000
_cell.angle_alpha   90.00
_cell.angle_beta   90.00
_cell.angle_gamma   90.00
#
_symmetry.space_group_name_H-M   'P 1'
#
loop_
_entity.id
_entity.type
_entity.pdbx_description
1 polymer ?
#
loop_
_entity_poly.entity_id
_entity_poly.type
_entity_poly.pdbx_seq_one_letter_code
_entity_poly.pdbx_strand_id
1 'polypeptide(L)'
;KILLPIHCIHPTMDFTLPLTPQYTQTGGTTKAATSSLFGDYAIAATILFTLVVFLFEAYLNFRQRKSYHKIDFPRELETTVGNIDRETKSSAAAADNKKEESSKSSSDDDKKDKVDRNAPILPQLKSKFSHAQSYGLDKINFSIFSSTYAVTEEVVFLLYGFLPYVWDKACTVGAKYGWTETEHEIKITLLFLGIVTIVGTITSLPFELYSTFEIEKKHGFNKQTLGLFFTDKLKGFVLSAVFGAPFVALLLKIIFMGGDKFYLYVWAFTFVFSVIMMTLVPVVIMPLFNKYEKLPDGPLKDSIYELAGKLSFPLTKLFVMDGSKRSSHSNAFMFGFMKNKRIVLFDTLLSQVSNDEILAILGHELGHWKMGHTVTNFVVTQVYTGFMFYFFSLCYNSHELYRAFGFDDESRPIPTIIALVLFTSTIWAPV
;
A
#
# COMPACT_ATOMS: atom_id res chain seq x y z
N LYS A 1 -41.74 -6.20 2.03
CA LYS A 1 -41.48 -7.64 1.76
C LYS A 1 -40.23 -7.70 0.90
N ILE A 2 -39.03 -7.61 1.47
CA ILE A 2 -38.32 -8.72 2.12
C ILE A 2 -37.73 -8.21 3.45
N LEU A 3 -38.35 -8.62 4.55
CA LEU A 3 -37.83 -8.54 5.92
C LEU A 3 -37.53 -9.99 6.28
N LEU A 4 -36.26 -10.34 6.40
CA LEU A 4 -35.85 -11.58 7.05
C LEU A 4 -35.91 -11.34 8.57
N PRO A 5 -36.52 -12.25 9.36
CA PRO A 5 -36.67 -12.05 10.78
C PRO A 5 -35.33 -12.33 11.47
N ILE A 6 -34.70 -11.28 11.99
CA ILE A 6 -33.66 -11.39 13.01
C ILE A 6 -34.41 -11.66 14.32
N HIS A 7 -34.55 -12.92 14.69
CA HIS A 7 -35.02 -13.31 16.02
C HIS A 7 -33.96 -14.16 16.70
N CYS A 8 -33.54 -13.67 17.87
CA CYS A 8 -32.76 -14.33 18.91
C CYS A 8 -31.28 -14.59 18.61
N ILE A 9 -30.48 -13.52 18.66
CA ILE A 9 -29.13 -13.59 19.23
C ILE A 9 -29.08 -12.52 20.34
N HIS A 10 -29.55 -12.90 21.53
CA HIS A 10 -29.10 -12.26 22.76
C HIS A 10 -28.13 -13.23 23.42
N PRO A 11 -26.84 -12.91 23.43
CA PRO A 11 -26.05 -13.00 24.63
C PRO A 11 -25.81 -11.56 25.08
N THR A 12 -26.13 -11.27 26.33
CA THR A 12 -25.55 -10.13 27.01
C THR A 12 -24.03 -10.23 26.85
N MET A 13 -23.40 -9.22 26.23
CA MET A 13 -21.94 -9.12 26.21
C MET A 13 -21.47 -8.82 27.63
N ASP A 14 -21.18 -9.86 28.41
CA ASP A 14 -20.46 -9.70 29.67
C ASP A 14 -18.98 -9.53 29.36
N PHE A 15 -18.57 -8.27 29.16
CA PHE A 15 -17.16 -7.86 29.06
C PHE A 15 -16.49 -7.93 30.44
N THR A 16 -16.41 -9.13 31.01
CA THR A 16 -15.59 -9.38 32.20
C THR A 16 -14.19 -9.76 31.74
N LEU A 17 -13.18 -9.07 32.26
CA LEU A 17 -11.79 -9.47 32.04
C LEU A 17 -11.55 -10.81 32.76
N PRO A 18 -10.80 -11.75 32.15
CA PRO A 18 -10.11 -11.66 30.85
C PRO A 18 -11.03 -11.77 29.62
N LEU A 19 -10.70 -11.03 28.56
CA LEU A 19 -11.46 -11.05 27.30
C LEU A 19 -11.21 -12.34 26.52
N THR A 20 -12.27 -13.07 26.19
CA THR A 20 -12.22 -14.26 25.33
C THR A 20 -13.04 -14.04 24.06
N PRO A 21 -12.60 -14.57 22.89
CA PRO A 21 -13.41 -14.50 21.68
C PRO A 21 -14.76 -15.20 21.85
N GLN A 22 -15.81 -14.70 21.20
CA GLN A 22 -17.12 -15.36 21.22
C GLN A 22 -17.11 -16.71 20.48
N TYR A 23 -16.36 -16.80 19.38
CA TYR A 23 -16.14 -18.04 18.67
C TYR A 23 -14.74 -18.57 18.96
N THR A 24 -14.67 -19.81 19.45
CA THR A 24 -13.44 -20.58 19.53
C THR A 24 -13.53 -21.81 18.62
N GLN A 25 -12.37 -22.37 18.28
CA GLN A 25 -12.22 -23.46 17.33
C GLN A 25 -13.11 -24.66 17.72
N THR A 26 -13.85 -25.21 16.76
CA THR A 26 -14.75 -26.34 17.03
C THR A 26 -13.97 -27.54 17.57
N GLY A 27 -14.40 -28.07 18.72
CA GLY A 27 -13.70 -29.13 19.45
C GLY A 27 -12.96 -28.65 20.69
N GLY A 28 -12.80 -27.32 20.86
CA GLY A 28 -12.18 -26.70 22.02
C GLY A 28 -12.80 -27.14 23.34
N THR A 29 -11.97 -27.61 24.27
CA THR A 29 -12.42 -27.88 25.65
C THR A 29 -12.24 -26.62 26.47
N THR A 30 -13.33 -26.12 27.06
CA THR A 30 -13.32 -25.02 28.04
C THR A 30 -12.63 -25.38 29.37
N LYS A 31 -11.88 -26.50 29.42
CA LYS A 31 -11.22 -26.96 30.63
C LYS A 31 -9.89 -26.23 30.80
N ALA A 32 -9.89 -25.38 31.82
CA ALA A 32 -8.77 -24.67 32.40
C ALA A 32 -7.48 -25.52 32.44
N ALA A 33 -6.58 -25.28 31.49
CA ALA A 33 -5.16 -25.44 31.74
C ALA A 33 -4.65 -24.10 32.28
N THR A 34 -3.70 -24.15 33.21
CA THR A 34 -3.08 -23.04 33.95
C THR A 34 -3.21 -21.68 33.28
N SER A 35 -4.03 -20.80 33.88
CA SER A 35 -4.19 -19.40 33.46
C SER A 35 -2.84 -18.69 33.55
N SER A 36 -2.25 -18.37 32.40
CA SER A 36 -1.08 -17.51 32.34
C SER A 36 -1.53 -16.07 32.16
N LEU A 37 -0.85 -15.13 32.83
CA LEU A 37 -1.14 -13.71 32.70
C LEU A 37 -1.02 -13.25 31.24
N PHE A 38 -0.19 -13.91 30.45
CA PHE A 38 -0.08 -13.63 29.03
C PHE A 38 -1.31 -14.10 28.24
N GLY A 39 -1.73 -15.35 28.41
CA GLY A 39 -2.90 -15.90 27.70
C GLY A 39 -4.21 -15.16 28.03
N ASP A 40 -4.39 -14.80 29.30
CA ASP A 40 -5.59 -14.11 29.79
C ASP A 40 -5.71 -12.67 29.26
N TYR A 41 -4.58 -11.99 29.05
CA TYR A 41 -4.56 -10.57 28.70
C TYR A 41 -4.08 -10.28 27.27
N ALA A 42 -3.68 -11.28 26.47
CA ALA A 42 -3.15 -11.06 25.11
C ALA A 42 -4.15 -10.33 24.19
N ILE A 43 -5.44 -10.71 24.20
CA ILE A 43 -6.47 -9.98 23.44
C ILE A 43 -6.62 -8.56 23.96
N ALA A 44 -6.73 -8.39 25.27
CA ALA A 44 -6.91 -7.06 25.87
C ALA A 44 -5.72 -6.14 25.57
N ALA A 45 -4.50 -6.65 25.63
CA ALA A 45 -3.27 -5.94 25.29
C ALA A 45 -3.22 -5.59 23.80
N THR A 46 -3.62 -6.51 22.92
CA THR A 46 -3.70 -6.26 21.47
C THR A 46 -4.69 -5.14 21.18
N ILE A 47 -5.92 -5.23 21.71
CA ILE A 47 -6.94 -4.19 21.53
C ILE A 47 -6.47 -2.86 22.10
N LEU A 48 -5.88 -2.86 23.29
CA LEU A 48 -5.36 -1.64 23.90
C LEU A 48 -4.29 -0.99 23.02
N PHE A 49 -3.34 -1.76 22.51
CA PHE A 49 -2.30 -1.26 21.61
C PHE A 49 -2.90 -0.68 20.32
N THR A 50 -3.79 -1.42 19.66
CA THR A 50 -4.50 -0.96 18.46
C THR A 50 -5.25 0.35 18.72
N LEU A 51 -5.95 0.48 19.85
CA LEU A 51 -6.66 1.70 20.22
C LEU A 51 -5.72 2.87 20.53
N VAL A 52 -4.58 2.62 21.18
CA VAL A 52 -3.56 3.65 21.46
C VAL A 52 -2.99 4.19 20.16
N VAL A 53 -2.61 3.31 19.22
CA VAL A 53 -2.11 3.71 17.90
C VAL A 53 -3.18 4.49 17.13
N PHE A 54 -4.41 3.99 17.09
CA PHE A 54 -5.53 4.67 16.44
C PHE A 54 -5.79 6.07 17.01
N LEU A 55 -5.81 6.22 18.33
CA LEU A 55 -6.02 7.52 18.98
C LEU A 55 -4.87 8.49 18.68
N PHE A 56 -3.64 7.99 18.61
CA PHE A 56 -2.47 8.79 18.23
C PHE A 56 -2.57 9.27 16.77
N GLU A 57 -2.89 8.38 15.83
CA GLU A 57 -3.09 8.73 14.42
C GLU A 57 -4.28 9.68 14.23
N ALA A 58 -5.38 9.46 14.94
CA ALA A 58 -6.54 10.34 14.92
C ALA A 58 -6.18 11.75 15.42
N TYR A 59 -5.33 11.86 16.45
CA TYR A 59 -4.80 13.14 16.92
C TYR A 59 -3.95 13.85 15.84
N LEU A 60 -3.05 13.12 15.16
CA LEU A 60 -2.25 13.66 14.06
C LEU A 60 -3.14 14.13 12.90
N ASN A 61 -4.14 13.33 12.53
CA ASN A 61 -5.11 13.66 11.49
C ASN A 61 -5.94 14.90 11.86
N PHE A 62 -6.37 15.04 13.12
CA PHE A 62 -7.10 16.22 13.56
C PHE A 62 -6.23 17.49 13.47
N ARG A 63 -4.95 17.39 13.84
CA ARG A 63 -3.99 18.51 13.68
C ARG A 63 -3.79 18.90 12.23
N GLN A 64 -3.61 17.92 11.35
CA GLN A 64 -3.47 18.17 9.91
C GLN A 64 -4.76 18.76 9.32
N ARG A 65 -5.93 18.28 9.73
CA ARG A 65 -7.24 18.81 9.31
C ARG A 65 -7.41 20.28 9.69
N LYS A 66 -7.01 20.65 10.91
CA LYS A 66 -6.99 22.06 11.34
C LYS A 66 -6.10 22.94 10.45
N SER A 67 -5.01 22.38 9.92
CA SER A 67 -4.10 23.12 9.01
C SER A 67 -4.77 23.46 7.68
N TYR A 68 -5.64 22.59 7.15
CA TYR A 68 -6.31 22.83 5.87
C TYR A 68 -7.43 23.88 5.96
N HIS A 69 -7.91 24.21 7.16
CA HIS A 69 -8.84 25.34 7.36
C HIS A 69 -8.17 26.71 7.23
N LYS A 70 -6.83 26.77 7.17
CA LYS A 70 -6.11 28.03 6.92
C LYS A 70 -6.21 28.36 5.43
N ILE A 71 -7.07 29.33 5.09
CA ILE A 71 -7.32 29.74 3.70
C ILE A 71 -6.34 30.80 3.20
N ASP A 72 -5.61 31.45 4.10
CA ASP A 72 -4.59 32.42 3.73
C ASP A 72 -3.36 31.75 3.14
N PHE A 73 -2.89 32.30 2.02
CA PHE A 73 -1.68 31.81 1.38
C PHE A 73 -0.45 32.09 2.27
N PRO A 74 0.42 31.11 2.55
CA PRO A 74 1.55 31.30 3.45
C PRO A 74 2.52 32.39 2.95
N ARG A 75 2.92 33.30 3.84
CA ARG A 75 3.81 34.43 3.50
C ARG A 75 5.19 33.97 3.05
N GLU A 76 5.68 32.89 3.64
CA GLU A 76 6.97 32.28 3.33
C GLU A 76 6.97 31.74 1.89
N LEU A 77 5.88 31.07 1.48
CA LEU A 77 5.70 30.61 0.10
C LEU A 77 5.53 31.78 -0.85
N GLU A 78 4.79 32.82 -0.46
CA GLU A 78 4.62 34.01 -1.29
C GLU A 78 5.96 34.70 -1.57
N THR A 79 6.77 34.87 -0.53
CA THR A 79 8.08 35.50 -0.64
C THR A 79 9.03 34.66 -1.50
N THR A 80 9.08 33.35 -1.25
CA THR A 80 9.99 32.42 -1.95
C THR A 80 9.62 32.30 -3.43
N VAL A 81 8.36 31.99 -3.73
CA VAL A 81 7.89 31.83 -5.13
C VAL A 81 7.90 33.18 -5.84
N GLY A 82 7.60 34.27 -5.14
CA GLY A 82 7.70 35.62 -5.70
C GLY A 82 9.13 36.05 -6.02
N ASN A 83 10.15 35.52 -5.32
CA ASN A 83 11.56 35.72 -5.69
C ASN A 83 11.91 34.90 -6.94
N ILE A 84 11.45 33.64 -7.03
CA ILE A 84 11.66 32.78 -8.21
C ILE A 84 11.05 33.40 -9.47
N ASP A 85 9.82 33.93 -9.39
CA ASP A 85 9.17 34.61 -10.52
C ASP A 85 9.96 35.85 -10.96
N ARG A 86 10.55 36.60 -10.01
CA ARG A 86 11.39 37.77 -10.30
C ARG A 86 12.71 37.38 -10.95
N GLU A 87 13.38 36.34 -10.46
CA GLU A 87 14.62 35.82 -11.02
C GLU A 87 14.41 35.28 -12.44
N THR A 88 13.35 34.50 -12.66
CA THR A 88 12.96 33.96 -13.97
C THR A 88 12.69 35.10 -14.95
N LYS A 89 11.94 36.14 -14.54
CA LYS A 89 11.68 37.33 -15.38
C LYS A 89 12.97 38.09 -15.71
N SER A 90 13.88 38.25 -14.76
CA SER A 90 15.17 38.93 -14.98
C SER A 90 16.06 38.15 -15.96
N SER A 91 16.06 36.82 -15.85
CA SER A 91 16.82 35.92 -16.73
C SER A 91 16.25 35.90 -18.14
N ALA A 92 14.92 35.92 -18.28
CA ALA A 92 14.24 36.04 -19.57
C ALA A 92 14.48 37.40 -20.23
N ALA A 93 14.40 38.51 -19.49
CA ALA A 93 14.69 39.85 -20.00
C ALA A 93 16.17 40.02 -20.42
N ALA A 94 17.10 39.34 -19.74
CA ALA A 94 18.51 39.31 -20.13
C ALA A 94 18.76 38.44 -21.40
N ALA A 95 17.90 37.44 -21.65
CA ALA A 95 17.97 36.59 -22.84
C ALA A 95 17.30 37.23 -24.07
N ASP A 96 16.21 37.99 -23.90
CA ASP A 96 15.51 38.71 -24.98
C ASP A 96 16.35 39.85 -25.57
N ASN A 97 17.24 40.48 -24.78
CA ASN A 97 18.24 41.43 -25.28
C ASN A 97 19.30 40.79 -26.22
N LYS A 98 19.20 39.49 -26.54
CA LYS A 98 20.07 38.78 -27.49
C LYS A 98 19.34 38.19 -28.70
N LYS A 99 18.00 38.27 -28.81
CA LYS A 99 17.25 37.72 -29.96
C LYS A 99 15.99 38.53 -30.26
N GLU A 100 16.15 39.65 -30.95
CA GLU A 100 15.07 40.18 -31.81
C GLU A 100 15.15 39.50 -33.18
N GLU A 101 14.28 38.53 -33.46
CA GLU A 101 13.59 38.42 -34.76
C GLU A 101 12.58 37.25 -34.82
N SER A 102 11.36 37.62 -35.22
CA SER A 102 10.31 36.84 -35.89
C SER A 102 9.20 36.10 -35.10
N SER A 103 8.05 36.78 -35.15
CA SER A 103 6.72 36.31 -35.60
C SER A 103 5.80 35.47 -34.70
N LYS A 104 4.64 36.09 -34.47
CA LYS A 104 3.36 35.61 -33.94
C LYS A 104 2.71 34.55 -34.85
N SER A 105 1.95 33.61 -34.28
CA SER A 105 0.50 33.50 -34.55
C SER A 105 -0.26 32.59 -33.54
N SER A 106 -1.50 33.01 -33.24
CA SER A 106 -2.79 32.28 -33.03
C SER A 106 -2.83 30.89 -32.37
N SER A 107 -3.83 30.47 -31.60
CA SER A 107 -5.24 30.89 -31.41
C SER A 107 -5.76 30.29 -30.10
N ASP A 108 -6.58 31.05 -29.37
CA ASP A 108 -7.30 30.64 -28.16
C ASP A 108 -8.49 29.74 -28.50
N ASP A 109 -8.53 28.53 -27.93
CA ASP A 109 -9.76 27.84 -27.53
C ASP A 109 -9.45 26.81 -26.42
N ASP A 110 -10.42 26.67 -25.49
CA ASP A 110 -10.47 25.80 -24.30
C ASP A 110 -9.66 26.19 -23.05
N LYS A 111 -10.23 27.16 -22.30
CA LYS A 111 -9.83 27.51 -20.92
C LYS A 111 -10.61 26.69 -19.90
N LYS A 112 -10.04 25.56 -19.47
CA LYS A 112 -10.11 25.01 -18.11
C LYS A 112 -9.02 23.94 -18.00
N ASP A 113 -8.06 24.15 -17.09
CA ASP A 113 -6.99 23.22 -16.66
C ASP A 113 -5.67 23.10 -17.45
N LYS A 114 -5.35 23.97 -18.41
CA LYS A 114 -3.96 24.05 -18.91
C LYS A 114 -3.09 24.90 -17.98
N VAL A 115 -2.01 24.31 -17.46
CA VAL A 115 -0.90 25.05 -16.83
C VAL A 115 -0.33 25.99 -17.89
N ASP A 116 -0.44 27.29 -17.67
CA ASP A 116 0.24 28.26 -18.52
C ASP A 116 1.72 28.22 -18.15
N ARG A 117 2.50 27.53 -18.99
CA ARG A 117 3.94 27.30 -18.79
C ARG A 117 4.75 28.59 -18.79
N ASN A 118 4.18 29.69 -19.29
CA ASN A 118 4.87 30.97 -19.44
C ASN A 118 4.36 32.04 -18.44
N ALA A 119 3.28 31.76 -17.71
CA ALA A 119 2.78 32.67 -16.69
C ALA A 119 3.56 32.53 -15.37
N PRO A 120 3.68 33.61 -14.58
CA PRO A 120 4.30 33.56 -13.25
C PRO A 120 3.69 32.46 -12.37
N ILE A 121 4.51 31.79 -11.57
CA ILE A 121 4.13 30.65 -10.73
C ILE A 121 3.25 31.10 -9.56
N LEU A 122 3.56 32.24 -8.94
CA LEU A 122 2.88 32.71 -7.73
C LEU A 122 1.35 32.93 -7.92
N PRO A 123 0.87 33.61 -8.97
CA PRO A 123 -0.57 33.74 -9.24
C PRO A 123 -1.26 32.39 -9.47
N GLN A 124 -0.61 31.45 -10.16
CA GLN A 124 -1.15 30.11 -10.41
C GLN A 124 -1.24 29.30 -9.10
N LEU A 125 -0.24 29.43 -8.23
CA LEU A 125 -0.21 28.74 -6.95
C LEU A 125 -1.27 29.30 -5.99
N LYS A 126 -1.44 30.63 -5.94
CA LYS A 126 -2.49 31.28 -5.15
C LYS A 126 -3.89 30.88 -5.62
N SER A 127 -4.15 30.83 -6.92
CA SER A 127 -5.47 30.45 -7.45
C SER A 127 -5.82 28.99 -7.16
N LYS A 128 -4.82 28.10 -7.13
CA LYS A 128 -4.98 26.67 -6.80
C LYS A 128 -4.96 26.37 -5.30
N PHE A 129 -4.51 27.29 -4.46
CA PHE A 129 -4.34 27.05 -3.01
C PHE A 129 -5.65 26.63 -2.33
N SER A 130 -6.74 27.36 -2.57
CA SER A 130 -8.06 27.02 -2.00
C SER A 130 -8.54 25.64 -2.45
N HIS A 131 -8.31 25.29 -3.72
CA HIS A 131 -8.63 23.96 -4.24
C HIS A 131 -7.79 22.86 -3.59
N ALA A 132 -6.48 23.08 -3.41
CA ALA A 132 -5.59 22.15 -2.71
C ALA A 132 -6.00 21.95 -1.24
N GLN A 133 -6.42 23.01 -0.55
CA GLN A 133 -6.96 22.92 0.82
C GLN A 133 -8.27 22.10 0.86
N SER A 134 -9.17 22.34 -0.10
CA SER A 134 -10.42 21.58 -0.23
C SER A 134 -10.16 20.09 -0.49
N TYR A 135 -9.23 19.77 -1.39
CA TYR A 135 -8.79 18.39 -1.64
C TYR A 135 -8.20 17.73 -0.39
N GLY A 136 -7.31 18.45 0.31
CA GLY A 136 -6.75 18.00 1.58
C GLY A 136 -7.82 17.72 2.64
N LEU A 137 -8.82 18.59 2.77
CA LEU A 137 -9.96 18.42 3.68
C LEU A 137 -10.80 17.19 3.35
N ASP A 138 -11.17 17.00 2.08
CA ASP A 138 -11.97 15.84 1.68
C ASP A 138 -11.23 14.53 1.95
N LYS A 139 -9.94 14.45 1.59
CA LYS A 139 -9.11 13.27 1.85
C LYS A 139 -8.98 12.97 3.33
N ILE A 140 -8.72 13.98 4.16
CA ILE A 140 -8.51 13.72 5.59
C ILE A 140 -9.80 13.39 6.32
N ASN A 141 -10.92 14.01 5.95
CA ASN A 141 -12.23 13.67 6.50
C ASN A 141 -12.58 12.20 6.16
N PHE A 142 -12.34 11.80 4.91
CA PHE A 142 -12.52 10.42 4.49
C PHE A 142 -11.56 9.45 5.19
N SER A 143 -10.29 9.83 5.36
CA SER A 143 -9.28 9.04 6.08
C SER A 143 -9.69 8.80 7.53
N ILE A 144 -10.18 9.83 8.24
CA ILE A 144 -10.66 9.69 9.62
C ILE A 144 -11.83 8.70 9.69
N PHE A 145 -12.81 8.83 8.79
CA PHE A 145 -13.96 7.95 8.76
C PHE A 145 -13.59 6.49 8.43
N SER A 146 -12.83 6.27 7.36
CA SER A 146 -12.40 4.94 6.92
C SER A 146 -11.48 4.25 7.93
N SER A 147 -10.56 4.98 8.58
CA SER A 147 -9.71 4.42 9.64
C SER A 147 -10.51 4.03 10.88
N THR A 148 -11.53 4.81 11.24
CA THR A 148 -12.44 4.48 12.35
C THR A 148 -13.20 3.19 12.07
N TYR A 149 -13.71 3.04 10.85
CA TYR A 149 -14.37 1.80 10.42
C TYR A 149 -13.40 0.61 10.47
N ALA A 150 -12.19 0.75 9.90
CA ALA A 150 -11.21 -0.32 9.85
C ALA A 150 -10.81 -0.84 11.24
N VAL A 151 -10.52 0.07 12.18
CA VAL A 151 -10.18 -0.31 13.56
C VAL A 151 -11.37 -0.94 14.28
N THR A 152 -12.59 -0.43 14.04
CA THR A 152 -13.80 -1.03 14.62
C THR A 152 -14.02 -2.45 14.08
N GLU A 153 -13.85 -2.65 12.77
CA GLU A 153 -13.94 -3.95 12.13
C GLU A 153 -12.90 -4.93 12.69
N GLU A 154 -11.64 -4.50 12.81
CA GLU A 154 -10.55 -5.32 13.37
C GLU A 154 -10.85 -5.76 14.81
N VAL A 155 -11.27 -4.82 15.67
CA VAL A 155 -11.65 -5.12 17.07
C VAL A 155 -12.86 -6.06 17.12
N VAL A 156 -13.87 -5.86 16.28
CA VAL A 156 -15.04 -6.75 16.19
C VAL A 156 -14.62 -8.14 15.72
N PHE A 157 -13.81 -8.26 14.67
CA PHE A 157 -13.32 -9.53 14.17
C PHE A 157 -12.49 -10.28 15.22
N LEU A 158 -11.70 -9.56 16.01
CA LEU A 158 -10.94 -10.14 17.11
C LEU A 158 -11.85 -10.66 18.23
N LEU A 159 -12.78 -9.82 18.70
CA LEU A 159 -13.71 -10.18 19.78
C LEU A 159 -14.70 -11.28 19.41
N TYR A 160 -15.08 -11.39 18.14
CA TYR A 160 -15.98 -12.43 17.66
C TYR A 160 -15.27 -13.71 17.21
N GLY A 161 -13.93 -13.75 17.19
CA GLY A 161 -13.17 -14.93 16.75
C GLY A 161 -13.29 -15.19 15.26
N PHE A 162 -13.14 -14.15 14.43
CA PHE A 162 -13.23 -14.27 12.97
C PHE A 162 -12.20 -15.24 12.39
N LEU A 163 -10.95 -15.19 12.87
CA LEU A 163 -9.88 -16.08 12.40
C LEU A 163 -10.18 -17.56 12.66
N PRO A 164 -10.47 -18.02 13.91
CA PRO A 164 -10.84 -19.41 14.14
C PRO A 164 -12.12 -19.81 13.39
N TYR A 165 -13.11 -18.92 13.27
CA TYR A 165 -14.32 -19.19 12.51
C TYR A 165 -14.03 -19.48 11.03
N VAL A 166 -13.27 -18.62 10.35
CA VAL A 166 -12.94 -18.82 8.94
C VAL A 166 -12.04 -20.03 8.74
N TRP A 167 -11.14 -20.32 9.69
CA TRP A 167 -10.32 -21.53 9.66
C TRP A 167 -11.18 -22.80 9.69
N ASP A 168 -12.15 -22.89 10.61
CA ASP A 168 -13.06 -24.04 10.69
C ASP A 168 -13.94 -24.20 9.45
N LYS A 169 -14.38 -23.08 8.84
CA LYS A 169 -15.08 -23.13 7.55
C LYS A 169 -14.19 -23.65 6.44
N ALA A 170 -12.93 -23.23 6.38
CA ALA A 170 -11.96 -23.76 5.42
C ALA A 170 -11.75 -25.27 5.62
N CYS A 171 -11.63 -25.73 6.87
CA CYS A 171 -11.52 -27.16 7.20
C CYS A 171 -12.78 -27.94 6.80
N THR A 172 -13.97 -27.42 7.09
CA THR A 172 -15.25 -28.04 6.73
C THR A 172 -15.40 -28.19 5.22
N VAL A 173 -14.97 -27.20 4.44
CA VAL A 173 -14.97 -27.27 2.98
C VAL A 173 -13.91 -28.27 2.49
N GLY A 174 -12.70 -28.24 3.06
CA GLY A 174 -11.62 -29.18 2.72
C GLY A 174 -12.00 -30.64 3.00
N ALA A 175 -12.71 -30.91 4.09
CA ALA A 175 -13.18 -32.24 4.46
C ALA A 175 -14.09 -32.88 3.40
N LYS A 176 -14.87 -32.08 2.65
CA LYS A 176 -15.68 -32.56 1.51
C LYS A 176 -14.83 -33.15 0.38
N TYR A 177 -13.57 -32.75 0.30
CA TYR A 177 -12.58 -33.26 -0.67
C TYR A 177 -11.59 -34.26 -0.04
N GLY A 178 -11.87 -34.75 1.17
CA GLY A 178 -10.99 -35.66 1.91
C GLY A 178 -9.72 -35.01 2.46
N TRP A 179 -9.67 -33.69 2.57
CA TRP A 179 -8.51 -33.00 3.14
C TRP A 179 -8.61 -32.99 4.67
N THR A 180 -7.48 -33.25 5.31
CA THR A 180 -7.28 -33.23 6.75
C THR A 180 -6.34 -32.09 7.12
N GLU A 181 -6.48 -31.54 8.32
CA GLU A 181 -5.63 -30.43 8.79
C GLU A 181 -4.15 -30.82 8.85
N THR A 182 -3.85 -32.05 9.25
CA THR A 182 -2.48 -32.54 9.41
C THR A 182 -1.77 -32.81 8.08
N GLU A 183 -2.44 -33.43 7.11
CA GLU A 183 -1.81 -33.80 5.84
C GLU A 183 -1.93 -32.72 4.76
N HIS A 184 -2.95 -31.86 4.87
CA HIS A 184 -3.34 -30.94 3.81
C HIS A 184 -3.42 -29.47 4.27
N GLU A 185 -2.67 -29.11 5.32
CA GLU A 185 -2.65 -27.75 5.88
C GLU A 185 -2.41 -26.66 4.83
N ILE A 186 -1.52 -26.89 3.86
CA ILE A 186 -1.24 -25.91 2.79
C ILE A 186 -2.50 -25.62 1.97
N LYS A 187 -3.27 -26.65 1.61
CA LYS A 187 -4.49 -26.47 0.79
C LYS A 187 -5.56 -25.71 1.58
N ILE A 188 -5.71 -26.05 2.86
CA ILE A 188 -6.65 -25.38 3.78
C ILE A 188 -6.22 -23.92 3.99
N THR A 189 -4.93 -23.66 4.16
CA THR A 189 -4.35 -22.32 4.25
C THR A 189 -4.69 -21.48 3.01
N LEU A 190 -4.50 -22.01 1.81
CA LEU A 190 -4.82 -21.28 0.58
C LEU A 190 -6.32 -20.97 0.47
N LEU A 191 -7.18 -21.90 0.89
CA LEU A 191 -8.62 -21.67 0.94
C LEU A 191 -8.98 -20.60 1.98
N PHE A 192 -8.42 -20.69 3.18
CA PHE A 192 -8.56 -19.73 4.26
C PHE A 192 -8.18 -18.32 3.80
N LEU A 193 -6.97 -18.15 3.22
CA LEU A 193 -6.50 -16.86 2.71
C LEU A 193 -7.40 -16.33 1.58
N GLY A 194 -7.92 -17.22 0.72
CA GLY A 194 -8.90 -16.85 -0.31
C GLY A 194 -10.18 -16.28 0.28
N ILE A 195 -10.75 -16.93 1.31
CA ILE A 195 -11.95 -16.46 2.00
C ILE A 195 -11.69 -15.10 2.68
N VAL A 196 -10.59 -14.98 3.44
CA VAL A 196 -10.22 -13.73 4.11
C VAL A 196 -10.03 -12.59 3.10
N THR A 197 -9.37 -12.86 1.97
CA THR A 197 -9.17 -11.89 0.89
C THR A 197 -10.49 -11.41 0.28
N ILE A 198 -11.45 -12.33 0.07
CA ILE A 198 -12.77 -11.99 -0.47
C ILE A 198 -13.55 -11.14 0.54
N VAL A 199 -13.59 -11.53 1.81
CA VAL A 199 -14.27 -10.78 2.87
C VAL A 199 -13.68 -9.38 2.97
N GLY A 200 -12.36 -9.25 3.09
CA GLY A 200 -11.69 -7.96 3.17
C GLY A 200 -11.92 -7.09 1.93
N THR A 201 -12.01 -7.68 0.74
CA THR A 201 -12.33 -6.90 -0.46
C THR A 201 -13.77 -6.39 -0.44
N ILE A 202 -14.73 -7.21 0.03
CA ILE A 202 -16.12 -6.79 0.10
C ILE A 202 -16.27 -5.62 1.09
N THR A 203 -15.57 -5.66 2.21
CA THR A 203 -15.64 -4.61 3.25
C THR A 203 -14.89 -3.34 2.84
N SER A 204 -13.79 -3.46 2.08
CA SER A 204 -13.03 -2.30 1.57
C SER A 204 -13.67 -1.65 0.33
N LEU A 205 -14.40 -2.41 -0.49
CA LEU A 205 -14.88 -1.96 -1.80
C LEU A 205 -15.71 -0.66 -1.77
N PRO A 206 -16.65 -0.44 -0.82
CA PRO A 206 -17.41 0.82 -0.73
C PRO A 206 -16.50 2.04 -0.53
N PHE A 207 -15.46 1.90 0.30
CA PHE A 207 -14.50 2.96 0.59
C PHE A 207 -13.63 3.28 -0.63
N GLU A 208 -13.14 2.25 -1.32
CA GLU A 208 -12.35 2.43 -2.54
C GLU A 208 -13.15 3.09 -3.67
N LEU A 209 -14.42 2.70 -3.84
CA LEU A 209 -15.33 3.31 -4.80
C LEU A 209 -15.58 4.77 -4.46
N TYR A 210 -15.84 5.09 -3.20
CA TYR A 210 -16.05 6.47 -2.76
C TYR A 210 -14.79 7.32 -2.97
N SER A 211 -13.62 6.81 -2.56
CA SER A 211 -12.35 7.50 -2.77
C SER A 211 -12.10 7.79 -4.26
N THR A 212 -12.30 6.81 -5.14
CA THR A 212 -11.98 6.94 -6.56
C THR A 212 -13.05 7.74 -7.34
N PHE A 213 -14.32 7.43 -7.14
CA PHE A 213 -15.41 7.94 -7.97
C PHE A 213 -16.15 9.14 -7.38
N GLU A 214 -15.97 9.44 -6.09
CA GLU A 214 -16.47 10.67 -5.47
C GLU A 214 -15.34 11.66 -5.20
N ILE A 215 -14.34 11.30 -4.38
CA ILE A 215 -13.29 12.24 -3.96
C ILE A 215 -12.37 12.59 -5.14
N GLU A 216 -11.67 11.61 -5.72
CA GLU A 216 -10.74 11.86 -6.81
C GLU A 216 -11.43 12.41 -8.06
N LYS A 217 -12.71 12.04 -8.28
CA LYS A 217 -13.52 12.59 -9.38
C LYS A 217 -13.91 14.05 -9.14
N LYS A 218 -14.35 14.40 -7.92
CA LYS A 218 -14.70 15.78 -7.52
C LYS A 218 -13.55 16.75 -7.74
N HIS A 219 -12.32 16.29 -7.53
CA HIS A 219 -11.09 17.09 -7.71
C HIS A 219 -10.44 16.90 -9.09
N GLY A 220 -11.13 16.25 -10.04
CA GLY A 220 -10.69 16.14 -11.43
C GLY A 220 -9.52 15.18 -11.68
N PHE A 221 -9.06 14.46 -10.66
CA PHE A 221 -7.95 13.51 -10.73
C PHE A 221 -8.35 12.18 -11.35
N ASN A 222 -9.53 11.65 -11.04
CA ASN A 222 -9.95 10.34 -11.56
C ASN A 222 -10.24 10.39 -13.07
N LYS A 223 -9.59 9.49 -13.83
CA LYS A 223 -9.85 9.25 -15.26
C LYS A 223 -10.33 7.82 -15.54
N GLN A 224 -10.38 6.98 -14.52
CA GLN A 224 -10.74 5.57 -14.61
C GLN A 224 -12.25 5.37 -14.76
N THR A 225 -12.66 4.41 -15.58
CA THR A 225 -14.05 3.96 -15.67
C THR A 225 -14.34 2.84 -14.67
N LEU A 226 -15.61 2.61 -14.33
CA LEU A 226 -16.00 1.49 -13.46
C LEU A 226 -15.57 0.14 -14.04
N GLY A 227 -15.70 -0.05 -15.36
CA GLY A 227 -15.26 -1.28 -16.03
C GLY A 227 -13.76 -1.53 -15.89
N LEU A 228 -12.95 -0.47 -16.05
CA LEU A 228 -11.50 -0.57 -15.85
C LEU A 228 -11.16 -0.86 -14.39
N PHE A 229 -11.85 -0.22 -13.43
CA PHE A 229 -11.67 -0.45 -12.00
C PHE A 229 -11.88 -1.91 -11.60
N PHE A 230 -13.00 -2.52 -11.99
CA PHE A 230 -13.25 -3.93 -11.67
C PHE A 230 -12.34 -4.89 -12.45
N THR A 231 -11.97 -4.53 -13.68
CA THR A 231 -11.00 -5.32 -14.46
C THR A 231 -9.63 -5.35 -13.79
N ASP A 232 -9.15 -4.22 -13.28
CA ASP A 232 -7.87 -4.17 -12.57
C ASP A 232 -7.92 -4.92 -11.24
N LYS A 233 -9.04 -4.84 -10.49
CA LYS A 233 -9.24 -5.67 -9.30
C LYS A 233 -9.16 -7.15 -9.62
N LEU A 234 -9.85 -7.60 -10.67
CA LEU A 234 -9.82 -8.99 -11.11
C LEU A 234 -8.41 -9.43 -11.52
N LYS A 235 -7.70 -8.61 -12.32
CA LYS A 235 -6.29 -8.87 -12.68
C LYS A 235 -5.40 -8.95 -11.44
N GLY A 236 -5.61 -8.06 -10.47
CA GLY A 236 -4.94 -8.06 -9.18
C GLY A 236 -5.14 -9.38 -8.44
N PHE A 237 -6.38 -9.86 -8.33
CA PHE A 237 -6.66 -11.16 -7.71
C PHE A 237 -5.99 -12.33 -8.42
N VAL A 238 -6.05 -12.37 -9.75
CA VAL A 238 -5.41 -13.43 -10.53
C VAL A 238 -3.91 -13.42 -10.28
N LEU A 239 -3.27 -12.25 -10.29
CA LEU A 239 -1.83 -12.13 -10.01
C LEU A 239 -1.48 -12.50 -8.57
N SER A 240 -2.27 -12.06 -7.60
CA SER A 240 -2.11 -12.46 -6.19
C SER A 240 -2.25 -13.97 -6.02
N ALA A 241 -3.17 -14.63 -6.73
CA ALA A 241 -3.27 -16.09 -6.72
C ALA A 241 -2.05 -16.74 -7.40
N VAL A 242 -1.63 -16.26 -8.58
CA VAL A 242 -0.53 -16.84 -9.36
C VAL A 242 0.82 -16.71 -8.65
N PHE A 243 1.10 -15.59 -7.99
CA PHE A 243 2.38 -15.37 -7.30
C PHE A 243 2.29 -15.63 -5.79
N GLY A 244 1.21 -15.21 -5.15
CA GLY A 244 1.02 -15.33 -3.71
C GLY A 244 0.72 -16.76 -3.25
N ALA A 245 -0.12 -17.52 -3.97
CA ALA A 245 -0.43 -18.89 -3.53
C ALA A 245 0.81 -19.82 -3.59
N PRO A 246 1.61 -19.84 -4.67
CA PRO A 246 2.87 -20.59 -4.67
C PRO A 246 3.87 -20.09 -3.63
N PHE A 247 3.95 -18.77 -3.40
CA PHE A 247 4.81 -18.20 -2.38
C PHE A 247 4.44 -18.72 -0.99
N VAL A 248 3.17 -18.63 -0.59
CA VAL A 248 2.68 -19.13 0.70
C VAL A 248 2.87 -20.65 0.80
N ALA A 249 2.56 -21.41 -0.26
CA ALA A 249 2.74 -22.86 -0.25
C ALA A 249 4.21 -23.26 -0.02
N LEU A 250 5.15 -22.58 -0.68
CA LEU A 250 6.59 -22.81 -0.48
C LEU A 250 7.06 -22.33 0.90
N LEU A 251 6.57 -21.18 1.37
CA LEU A 251 6.86 -20.66 2.70
C LEU A 251 6.51 -21.69 3.78
N LEU A 252 5.27 -22.19 3.77
CA LEU A 252 4.80 -23.19 4.73
C LEU A 252 5.60 -24.50 4.61
N LYS A 253 5.85 -24.95 3.38
CA LYS A 253 6.67 -26.15 3.14
C LYS A 253 8.08 -26.01 3.74
N ILE A 254 8.70 -24.84 3.63
CA ILE A 254 10.02 -24.56 4.21
C ILE A 254 9.94 -24.57 5.74
N ILE A 255 8.88 -24.02 6.33
CA ILE A 255 8.67 -24.06 7.79
C ILE A 255 8.58 -25.51 8.27
N PHE A 256 7.75 -26.34 7.63
CA PHE A 256 7.59 -27.75 8.00
C PHE A 256 8.88 -28.57 7.87
N MET A 257 9.70 -28.28 6.86
CA MET A 257 10.95 -29.01 6.61
C MET A 257 12.16 -28.44 7.35
N GLY A 258 12.07 -27.21 7.85
CA GLY A 258 13.22 -26.43 8.30
C GLY A 258 13.75 -26.77 9.69
N GLY A 259 13.01 -27.55 10.49
CA GLY A 259 13.37 -27.87 11.88
C GLY A 259 13.62 -26.62 12.73
N ASP A 260 14.49 -26.71 13.74
CA ASP A 260 14.77 -25.61 14.68
C ASP A 260 15.32 -24.33 14.01
N LYS A 261 15.88 -24.44 12.80
CA LYS A 261 16.46 -23.32 12.05
C LYS A 261 15.59 -22.86 10.88
N PHE A 262 14.31 -23.21 10.87
CA PHE A 262 13.41 -22.85 9.78
C PHE A 262 13.41 -21.35 9.46
N TYR A 263 13.56 -20.50 10.46
CA TYR A 263 13.58 -19.04 10.31
C TYR A 263 14.69 -18.55 9.36
N LEU A 264 15.87 -19.19 9.35
CA LEU A 264 16.95 -18.86 8.42
C LEU A 264 16.61 -19.24 6.98
N TYR A 265 15.99 -20.40 6.78
CA TYR A 265 15.58 -20.86 5.46
C TYR A 265 14.43 -20.02 4.89
N VAL A 266 13.46 -19.65 5.74
CA VAL A 266 12.37 -18.73 5.39
C VAL A 266 12.93 -17.35 5.04
N TRP A 267 13.86 -16.83 5.84
CA TRP A 267 14.50 -15.55 5.54
C TRP A 267 15.28 -15.59 4.21
N ALA A 268 16.07 -16.63 3.97
CA ALA A 268 16.78 -16.80 2.71
C ALA A 268 15.82 -16.93 1.51
N PHE A 269 14.72 -17.67 1.66
CA PHE A 269 13.69 -17.79 0.63
C PHE A 269 13.02 -16.45 0.32
N THR A 270 12.59 -15.71 1.35
CA THR A 270 11.94 -14.40 1.18
C THR A 270 12.90 -13.33 0.64
N PHE A 271 14.18 -13.40 0.98
CA PHE A 271 15.23 -12.59 0.37
C PHE A 271 15.31 -12.84 -1.14
N VAL A 272 15.48 -14.10 -1.55
CA VAL A 272 15.58 -14.48 -2.97
C VAL A 272 14.31 -14.10 -3.73
N PHE A 273 13.15 -14.38 -3.13
CA PHE A 273 11.85 -14.01 -3.71
C PHE A 273 11.73 -12.49 -3.88
N SER A 274 12.17 -11.69 -2.91
CA SER A 274 12.14 -10.23 -3.01
C SER A 274 13.01 -9.71 -4.15
N VAL A 275 14.23 -10.24 -4.32
CA VAL A 275 15.12 -9.87 -5.44
C VAL A 275 14.49 -10.22 -6.80
N ILE A 276 13.85 -11.39 -6.90
CA ILE A 276 13.11 -11.79 -8.10
C ILE A 276 11.97 -10.82 -8.37
N MET A 277 11.15 -10.51 -7.35
CA MET A 277 9.99 -9.63 -7.48
C MET A 277 10.37 -8.18 -7.81
N MET A 278 11.50 -7.66 -7.31
CA MET A 278 12.02 -6.34 -7.70
C MET A 278 12.27 -6.23 -9.21
N THR A 279 12.50 -7.36 -9.89
CA THR A 279 12.65 -7.40 -11.35
C THR A 279 11.34 -7.76 -12.06
N LEU A 280 10.61 -8.76 -11.56
CA LEU A 280 9.36 -9.23 -12.19
C LEU A 280 8.24 -8.19 -12.13
N VAL A 281 8.14 -7.41 -11.04
CA VAL A 281 7.07 -6.42 -10.88
C VAL A 281 7.09 -5.38 -12.02
N PRO A 282 8.17 -4.63 -12.26
CA PRO A 282 8.17 -3.62 -13.31
C PRO A 282 8.27 -4.20 -14.74
N VAL A 283 8.79 -5.42 -14.90
CA VAL A 283 9.01 -6.02 -16.24
C VAL A 283 7.81 -6.83 -16.73
N VAL A 284 7.10 -7.51 -15.84
CA VAL A 284 6.01 -8.44 -16.18
C VAL A 284 4.68 -7.96 -15.62
N ILE A 285 4.63 -7.58 -14.34
CA ILE A 285 3.36 -7.29 -13.67
C ILE A 285 2.80 -5.93 -14.11
N MET A 286 3.59 -4.85 -14.01
CA MET A 286 3.13 -3.51 -14.37
C MET A 286 2.64 -3.39 -15.84
N PRO A 287 3.30 -4.01 -16.84
CA PRO A 287 2.80 -4.01 -18.22
C PRO A 287 1.44 -4.69 -18.44
N LEU A 288 0.96 -5.53 -17.51
CA LEU A 288 -0.39 -6.12 -17.59
C LEU A 288 -1.50 -5.08 -17.26
N PHE A 289 -1.14 -4.01 -16.55
CA PHE A 289 -2.04 -2.95 -16.13
C PHE A 289 -1.93 -1.71 -17.01
N ASN A 290 -0.72 -1.37 -17.45
CA ASN A 290 -0.40 -0.12 -18.14
C ASN A 290 0.36 -0.42 -19.44
N LYS A 291 0.14 0.42 -20.46
CA LYS A 291 0.87 0.36 -21.72
C LYS A 291 2.22 1.04 -21.56
N TYR A 292 3.27 0.37 -22.01
CA TYR A 292 4.63 0.89 -22.04
C TYR A 292 5.04 1.15 -23.48
N GLU A 293 5.38 2.39 -23.80
CA GLU A 293 5.91 2.80 -25.09
C GLU A 293 7.32 3.35 -24.92
N LYS A 294 8.17 3.26 -25.94
CA LYS A 294 9.49 3.92 -25.87
C LYS A 294 9.28 5.43 -25.92
N LEU A 295 10.09 6.19 -25.19
CA LEU A 295 10.07 7.65 -25.34
C LEU A 295 10.41 8.01 -26.80
N PRO A 296 9.58 8.84 -27.47
CA PRO A 296 9.83 9.30 -28.82
C PRO A 296 11.19 9.98 -28.95
N ASP A 297 11.77 9.92 -30.15
CA ASP A 297 12.99 10.66 -30.46
C ASP A 297 12.73 12.17 -30.39
N GLY A 298 13.66 12.92 -29.79
CA GLY A 298 13.54 14.36 -29.63
C GLY A 298 14.42 14.91 -28.51
N PRO A 299 14.41 16.24 -28.32
CA PRO A 299 15.35 16.93 -27.43
C PRO A 299 15.36 16.41 -26.00
N LEU A 300 14.18 16.07 -25.46
CA LEU A 300 14.07 15.53 -24.10
C LEU A 300 14.83 14.19 -23.96
N LYS A 301 14.70 13.31 -24.94
CA LYS A 301 15.35 12.00 -24.91
C LYS A 301 16.87 12.17 -24.92
N ASP A 302 17.37 13.04 -25.78
CA ASP A 302 18.81 13.31 -25.92
C ASP A 302 19.38 13.90 -24.62
N SER A 303 18.70 14.90 -24.04
CA SER A 303 19.12 15.49 -22.76
C SER A 303 19.11 14.49 -21.62
N ILE A 304 18.16 13.54 -21.59
CA ILE A 304 18.12 12.47 -20.58
C ILE A 304 19.32 11.52 -20.75
N TYR A 305 19.66 11.13 -21.98
CA TYR A 305 20.85 10.31 -22.23
C TYR A 305 22.14 11.06 -21.90
N GLU A 306 22.22 12.36 -22.18
CA GLU A 306 23.36 13.19 -21.81
C GLU A 306 23.52 13.27 -20.28
N LEU A 307 22.43 13.53 -19.55
CA LEU A 307 22.43 13.56 -18.08
C LEU A 307 22.84 12.20 -17.50
N ALA A 308 22.28 11.11 -18.01
CA ALA A 308 22.65 9.75 -17.60
C ALA A 308 24.14 9.48 -17.88
N GLY A 309 24.64 9.90 -19.04
CA GLY A 309 26.06 9.79 -19.42
C GLY A 309 26.98 10.54 -18.47
N LYS A 310 26.67 11.81 -18.16
CA LYS A 310 27.40 12.64 -17.19
C LYS A 310 27.50 11.98 -15.81
N LEU A 311 26.44 11.32 -15.39
CA LEU A 311 26.36 10.64 -14.09
C LEU A 311 26.86 9.19 -14.13
N SER A 312 27.33 8.70 -15.29
CA SER A 312 27.69 7.30 -15.52
C SER A 312 26.57 6.32 -15.12
N PHE A 313 25.32 6.74 -15.27
CA PHE A 313 24.15 5.91 -15.04
C PHE A 313 23.95 4.99 -16.24
N PRO A 314 23.90 3.65 -16.05
CA PRO A 314 23.84 2.69 -17.15
C PRO A 314 22.41 2.57 -17.72
N LEU A 315 21.89 3.68 -18.25
CA LEU A 315 20.58 3.77 -18.88
C LEU A 315 20.55 2.96 -20.17
N THR A 316 19.69 1.95 -20.21
CA THR A 316 19.53 1.08 -21.39
C THR A 316 18.27 1.42 -22.18
N LYS A 317 17.16 1.72 -21.50
CA LYS A 317 15.86 2.00 -22.14
C LYS A 317 15.08 3.06 -21.37
N LEU A 318 14.34 3.86 -22.11
CA LEU A 318 13.48 4.93 -21.62
C LEU A 318 12.06 4.70 -22.12
N PHE A 319 11.11 4.66 -21.20
CA PHE A 319 9.71 4.37 -21.49
C PHE A 319 8.78 5.48 -21.03
N VAL A 320 7.65 5.58 -21.71
CA VAL A 320 6.48 6.34 -21.29
C VAL A 320 5.38 5.35 -20.93
N MET A 321 4.75 5.58 -19.78
CA MET A 321 3.62 4.79 -19.30
C MET A 321 2.34 5.64 -19.32
N ASP A 322 1.22 5.03 -19.75
CA ASP A 322 -0.10 5.65 -19.84
C ASP A 322 -0.80 5.85 -18.47
N GLY A 323 -0.15 6.60 -17.56
CA GLY A 323 -0.71 6.92 -16.25
C GLY A 323 -2.03 7.69 -16.32
N SER A 324 -2.22 8.48 -17.37
CA SER A 324 -3.44 9.25 -17.66
C SER A 324 -4.70 8.40 -17.77
N LYS A 325 -4.57 7.11 -18.07
CA LYS A 325 -5.69 6.15 -18.12
C LYS A 325 -6.40 6.01 -16.76
N ARG A 326 -5.71 6.32 -15.66
CA ARG A 326 -6.17 6.11 -14.28
C ARG A 326 -6.37 7.41 -13.55
N SER A 327 -5.37 8.27 -13.63
CA SER A 327 -5.37 9.54 -12.91
C SER A 327 -4.58 10.61 -13.65
N SER A 328 -4.86 11.87 -13.37
CA SER A 328 -4.01 12.98 -13.82
C SER A 328 -2.77 13.22 -12.94
N HIS A 329 -2.47 12.34 -11.97
CA HIS A 329 -1.25 12.41 -11.19
C HIS A 329 -0.02 12.07 -12.04
N SER A 330 1.08 12.76 -11.73
CA SER A 330 2.35 12.65 -12.43
C SER A 330 3.37 11.92 -11.57
N ASN A 331 4.18 11.08 -12.20
CA ASN A 331 5.25 10.36 -11.54
C ASN A 331 6.34 9.98 -12.55
N ALA A 332 7.52 9.67 -12.02
CA ALA A 332 8.63 9.07 -12.74
C ALA A 332 9.31 8.08 -11.80
N PHE A 333 9.79 6.96 -12.33
CA PHE A 333 10.54 6.01 -11.52
C PHE A 333 11.58 5.29 -12.37
N MET A 334 12.56 4.70 -11.68
CA MET A 334 13.59 3.87 -12.29
C MET A 334 13.56 2.46 -11.74
N PHE A 335 13.97 1.52 -12.57
CA PHE A 335 14.11 0.13 -12.16
C PHE A 335 15.20 -0.59 -12.96
N GLY A 336 15.53 -1.80 -12.53
CA GLY A 336 16.47 -2.68 -13.21
C GLY A 336 17.75 -2.93 -12.42
N PHE A 337 18.43 -4.03 -12.74
CA PHE A 337 19.56 -4.53 -11.98
C PHE A 337 20.89 -4.16 -12.63
N MET A 338 21.88 -3.81 -11.81
CA MET A 338 23.26 -3.52 -12.24
C MET A 338 23.31 -2.58 -13.47
N LYS A 339 23.89 -3.06 -14.58
CA LYS A 339 24.13 -2.33 -15.84
C LYS A 339 22.90 -2.21 -16.76
N ASN A 340 21.74 -2.74 -16.36
CA ASN A 340 20.52 -2.71 -17.17
C ASN A 340 19.46 -1.85 -16.46
N LYS A 341 19.68 -0.53 -16.43
CA LYS A 341 18.76 0.41 -15.80
C LYS A 341 17.77 0.97 -16.82
N ARG A 342 16.54 1.20 -16.38
CA ARG A 342 15.44 1.72 -17.18
C ARG A 342 14.76 2.84 -16.42
N ILE A 343 14.30 3.84 -17.16
CA ILE A 343 13.52 4.96 -16.62
C ILE A 343 12.13 4.90 -17.25
N VAL A 344 11.10 5.14 -16.44
CA VAL A 344 9.70 5.23 -16.86
C VAL A 344 9.17 6.60 -16.46
N LEU A 345 8.63 7.31 -17.44
CA LEU A 345 7.96 8.59 -17.26
C LEU A 345 6.46 8.40 -17.44
N PHE A 346 5.64 9.04 -16.61
CA PHE A 346 4.21 9.07 -16.86
C PHE A 346 3.92 10.07 -17.99
N ASP A 347 2.96 9.75 -18.86
CA ASP A 347 2.47 10.67 -19.89
C ASP A 347 1.91 11.98 -19.32
N THR A 348 1.26 11.91 -18.15
CA THR A 348 0.80 13.07 -17.38
C THR A 348 1.95 14.01 -17.02
N LEU A 349 3.12 13.48 -16.65
CA LEU A 349 4.30 14.28 -16.34
C LEU A 349 4.77 15.04 -17.59
N LEU A 350 4.90 14.35 -18.73
CA LEU A 350 5.30 14.96 -20.00
C LEU A 350 4.33 16.06 -20.46
N SER A 351 3.05 15.92 -20.13
CA SER A 351 2.02 16.91 -20.48
C SER A 351 2.05 18.15 -19.58
N GLN A 352 2.54 18.04 -18.34
CA GLN A 352 2.40 19.08 -17.31
C GLN A 352 3.64 19.96 -17.17
N VAL A 353 4.84 19.41 -17.36
CA VAL A 353 6.11 20.10 -17.11
C VAL A 353 6.96 20.23 -18.37
N SER A 354 7.90 21.19 -18.35
CA SER A 354 8.90 21.42 -19.39
C SER A 354 10.02 20.37 -19.36
N ASN A 355 10.82 20.31 -20.42
CA ASN A 355 11.93 19.37 -20.51
C ASN A 355 12.96 19.59 -19.40
N ASP A 356 13.29 20.85 -19.07
CA ASP A 356 14.27 21.18 -18.04
C ASP A 356 13.78 20.78 -16.64
N GLU A 357 12.49 20.95 -16.36
CA GLU A 357 11.87 20.47 -15.12
C GLU A 357 11.88 18.94 -15.03
N ILE A 358 11.64 18.23 -16.14
CA ILE A 358 11.76 16.76 -16.17
C ILE A 358 13.20 16.34 -15.87
N LEU A 359 14.20 17.02 -16.43
CA LEU A 359 15.60 16.74 -16.14
C LEU A 359 15.96 17.00 -14.67
N ALA A 360 15.38 18.04 -14.05
CA ALA A 360 15.56 18.31 -12.62
C ALA A 360 14.96 17.18 -11.76
N ILE A 361 13.74 16.72 -12.09
CA ILE A 361 13.09 15.58 -11.44
C ILE A 361 13.94 14.31 -11.61
N LEU A 362 14.43 14.04 -12.82
CA LEU A 362 15.31 12.90 -13.06
C LEU A 362 16.66 13.03 -12.34
N GLY A 363 17.17 14.25 -12.16
CA GLY A 363 18.33 14.51 -11.32
C GLY A 363 18.11 14.07 -9.87
N HIS A 364 16.94 14.38 -9.31
CA HIS A 364 16.53 13.91 -7.98
C HIS A 364 16.45 12.37 -7.91
N GLU A 365 15.77 11.76 -8.88
CA GLU A 365 15.65 10.29 -8.97
C GLU A 365 17.02 9.61 -9.10
N LEU A 366 17.90 10.13 -9.96
CA LEU A 366 19.28 9.63 -10.12
C LEU A 366 20.13 9.85 -8.87
N GLY A 367 19.78 10.86 -8.05
CA GLY A 367 20.33 11.03 -6.70
C GLY A 367 20.05 9.83 -5.80
N HIS A 368 18.83 9.29 -5.80
CA HIS A 368 18.50 8.08 -5.03
C HIS A 368 19.34 6.87 -5.45
N TRP A 369 19.59 6.72 -6.74
CA TRP A 369 20.47 5.68 -7.24
C TRP A 369 21.94 5.91 -6.83
N LYS A 370 22.43 7.14 -7.02
CA LYS A 370 23.83 7.49 -6.73
C LYS A 370 24.18 7.32 -5.26
N MET A 371 23.26 7.69 -4.37
CA MET A 371 23.40 7.56 -2.92
C MET A 371 23.06 6.16 -2.40
N GLY A 372 22.66 5.23 -3.27
CA GLY A 372 22.37 3.85 -2.91
C GLY A 372 21.11 3.68 -2.05
N HIS A 373 20.18 4.64 -2.02
CA HIS A 373 18.99 4.62 -1.15
C HIS A 373 18.15 3.36 -1.33
N THR A 374 17.99 2.86 -2.57
CA THR A 374 17.28 1.60 -2.83
C THR A 374 17.96 0.39 -2.18
N VAL A 375 19.30 0.34 -2.19
CA VAL A 375 20.07 -0.75 -1.58
C VAL A 375 19.99 -0.63 -0.06
N THR A 376 20.16 0.57 0.49
CA THR A 376 20.02 0.83 1.93
C THR A 376 18.65 0.41 2.45
N ASN A 377 17.57 0.84 1.80
CA ASN A 377 16.21 0.45 2.17
C ASN A 377 16.03 -1.07 2.07
N PHE A 378 16.53 -1.69 1.01
CA PHE A 378 16.45 -3.15 0.86
C PHE A 378 17.17 -3.87 2.03
N VAL A 379 18.40 -3.48 2.36
CA VAL A 379 19.16 -4.07 3.48
C VAL A 379 18.43 -3.89 4.80
N VAL A 380 17.94 -2.68 5.10
CA VAL A 380 17.17 -2.42 6.33
C VAL A 380 15.93 -3.31 6.40
N THR A 381 15.17 -3.45 5.31
CA THR A 381 14.03 -4.36 5.25
C THR A 381 14.44 -5.82 5.46
N GLN A 382 15.56 -6.28 4.89
CA GLN A 382 16.02 -7.66 5.09
C GLN A 382 16.49 -7.94 6.52
N VAL A 383 17.11 -6.96 7.19
CA VAL A 383 17.47 -7.07 8.60
C VAL A 383 16.20 -7.14 9.46
N TYR A 384 15.23 -6.26 9.21
CA TYR A 384 13.95 -6.25 9.90
C TYR A 384 13.19 -7.58 9.74
N THR A 385 13.05 -8.09 8.51
CA THR A 385 12.37 -9.38 8.27
C THR A 385 13.14 -10.57 8.84
N GLY A 386 14.47 -10.52 8.86
CA GLY A 386 15.32 -11.53 9.51
C GLY A 386 15.05 -11.61 11.01
N PHE A 387 15.00 -10.46 11.70
CA PHE A 387 14.61 -10.41 13.11
C PHE A 387 13.17 -10.87 13.32
N MET A 388 12.23 -10.43 12.48
CA MET A 388 10.82 -10.86 12.56
C MET A 388 10.70 -12.39 12.51
N PHE A 389 11.37 -13.07 11.56
CA PHE A 389 11.33 -14.53 11.49
C PHE A 389 12.05 -15.22 12.65
N TYR A 390 13.14 -14.63 13.15
CA TYR A 390 13.81 -15.14 14.34
C TYR A 390 12.89 -15.08 15.57
N PHE A 391 12.26 -13.94 15.85
CA PHE A 391 11.32 -13.82 16.97
C PHE A 391 10.05 -14.65 16.76
N PHE A 392 9.58 -14.78 15.52
CA PHE A 392 8.50 -15.72 15.18
C PHE A 392 8.85 -17.14 15.60
N SER A 393 10.09 -17.59 15.37
CA SER A 393 10.52 -18.94 15.78
C SER A 393 10.49 -19.17 17.30
N LEU A 394 10.68 -18.11 18.10
CA LEU A 394 10.58 -18.18 19.56
C LEU A 394 9.12 -18.30 20.03
N CYS A 395 8.19 -17.71 19.30
CA CYS A 395 6.77 -17.71 19.63
C CYS A 395 5.98 -18.85 18.98
N TYR A 396 6.52 -19.49 17.95
CA TYR A 396 5.81 -20.48 17.11
C TYR A 396 5.21 -21.66 17.88
N ASN A 397 5.85 -22.08 18.98
CA ASN A 397 5.39 -23.19 19.82
C ASN A 397 4.58 -22.73 21.05
N SER A 398 4.20 -21.45 21.12
CA SER A 398 3.46 -20.91 22.27
C SER A 398 1.96 -21.20 22.19
N HIS A 399 1.53 -22.35 22.72
CA HIS A 399 0.10 -22.71 22.77
C HIS A 399 -0.76 -21.65 23.47
N GLU A 400 -0.23 -20.97 24.49
CA GLU A 400 -0.94 -19.91 25.22
C GLU A 400 -1.33 -18.73 24.32
N LEU A 401 -0.45 -18.35 23.40
CA LEU A 401 -0.73 -17.28 22.43
C LEU A 401 -1.96 -17.62 21.59
N TYR A 402 -1.99 -18.82 21.03
CA TYR A 402 -3.03 -19.23 20.09
C TYR A 402 -4.37 -19.46 20.79
N ARG A 403 -4.35 -20.02 22.01
CA ARG A 403 -5.53 -20.16 22.86
C ARG A 403 -6.19 -18.83 23.15
N ALA A 404 -5.40 -17.79 23.43
CA ALA A 404 -5.93 -16.46 23.68
C ALA A 404 -6.80 -15.96 22.51
N PHE A 405 -6.47 -16.32 21.28
CA PHE A 405 -7.20 -15.93 20.06
C PHE A 405 -8.22 -16.97 19.57
N GLY A 406 -8.62 -17.91 20.42
CA GLY A 406 -9.69 -18.87 20.14
C GLY A 406 -9.25 -20.12 19.37
N PHE A 407 -7.95 -20.43 19.35
CA PHE A 407 -7.42 -21.73 18.90
C PHE A 407 -7.10 -22.59 20.12
N ASP A 408 -8.16 -23.11 20.76
CA ASP A 408 -8.16 -23.76 22.08
C ASP A 408 -8.20 -25.29 22.05
N ASP A 409 -8.36 -25.89 20.86
CA ASP A 409 -8.37 -27.34 20.69
C ASP A 409 -6.95 -27.91 20.60
N GLU A 410 -6.41 -28.39 21.72
CA GLU A 410 -5.09 -29.03 21.80
C GLU A 410 -5.00 -30.35 21.00
N SER A 411 -6.12 -30.94 20.59
CA SER A 411 -6.12 -32.14 19.74
C SER A 411 -5.84 -31.83 18.26
N ARG A 412 -5.91 -30.55 17.87
CA ARG A 412 -5.69 -30.07 16.50
C ARG A 412 -4.32 -29.39 16.38
N PRO A 413 -3.61 -29.56 15.24
CA PRO A 413 -2.37 -28.83 15.00
C PRO A 413 -2.66 -27.34 14.87
N ILE A 414 -1.73 -26.50 15.35
CA ILE A 414 -1.85 -25.05 15.19
C ILE A 414 -1.45 -24.70 13.76
N PRO A 415 -2.34 -24.05 12.99
CA PRO A 415 -2.02 -23.74 11.61
C PRO A 415 -0.89 -22.73 11.53
N THR A 416 0.13 -23.04 10.73
CA THR A 416 1.34 -22.23 10.60
C THR A 416 1.06 -20.83 10.09
N ILE A 417 0.08 -20.69 9.19
CA ILE A 417 -0.33 -19.37 8.68
C ILE A 417 -1.02 -18.54 9.76
N ILE A 418 -1.85 -19.16 10.61
CA ILE A 418 -2.50 -18.48 11.74
C ILE A 418 -1.44 -18.06 12.74
N ALA A 419 -0.47 -18.94 13.01
CA ALA A 419 0.63 -18.63 13.90
C ALA A 419 1.41 -17.40 13.43
N LEU A 420 1.73 -17.33 12.14
CA LEU A 420 2.41 -16.19 11.55
C LEU A 420 1.56 -14.91 11.60
N VAL A 421 0.28 -14.99 11.22
CA VAL A 421 -0.64 -13.84 11.24
C VAL A 421 -0.75 -13.27 12.65
N LEU A 422 -1.07 -14.11 13.64
CA LEU A 422 -1.22 -13.67 15.03
C LEU A 422 0.09 -13.11 15.58
N PHE A 423 1.23 -13.74 15.32
CA PHE A 423 2.52 -13.19 15.72
C PHE A 423 2.74 -11.78 15.14
N THR A 424 2.51 -11.61 13.84
CA THR A 424 2.73 -10.32 13.16
C THR A 424 1.76 -9.23 13.60
N SER A 425 0.50 -9.57 13.86
CA SER A 425 -0.54 -8.59 14.20
C SER A 425 -0.61 -8.26 15.70
N THR A 426 0.10 -9.02 16.56
CA THR A 426 -0.01 -8.85 18.02
C THR A 426 1.37 -8.62 18.65
N ILE A 427 2.24 -9.63 18.62
CA ILE A 427 3.54 -9.61 19.29
C ILE A 427 4.53 -8.69 18.57
N TRP A 428 4.51 -8.73 17.26
CA TRP A 428 5.42 -7.94 16.43
C TRP A 428 4.89 -6.53 16.13
N ALA A 429 3.60 -6.27 16.32
CA ALA A 429 2.97 -4.99 15.97
C ALA A 429 3.62 -3.74 16.62
N PRO A 430 4.20 -3.79 17.84
CA PRO A 430 4.90 -2.65 18.42
C PRO A 430 6.31 -2.36 17.87
N VAL A 431 6.88 -3.27 17.07
CA VAL A 431 8.25 -3.19 16.52
C VAL A 431 8.22 -2.54 15.14
#